data_AF-A0A2D6RIB0-F1
#
_entry.id   AF-A0A2D6RIB0-F1
#
_cell.length_a   1.000
_cell.length_b   1.000
_cell.length_c   1.000
_cell.angle_alpha   90.00
_cell.angle_beta   90.00
_cell.angle_gamma   90.00
#
_symmetry.space_group_name_H-M   'P 1'
#
loop_
_entity.id
_entity.type
_entity.pdbx_description
1 polymer ?
#
loop_
_entity_poly.entity_id
_entity_poly.type
_entity_poly.pdbx_seq_one_letter_code
_entity_poly.pdbx_strand_id
1 'polypeptide(L)'
;MTASIYKRLKRKDKVNQKTILHESIPITGSLLSGTYGTFPDDTNVKFYGHGMFQSVYDYPYLSSSANQMFDLTFGVRSGSSIEPSASSEDVAPKHNVYAQMSQLMFGYDPTGSFIPINVSGTLTPTTTEYMEHPYFLCFSRLLSKDGIKKGSFSIDIITASDWTSASDDHINPMVLSDVSGSTVYKTNSPLGEFSILYSGSATTAGNERGLVFYQAGIVVLDADKIFVAADEIASGSVYGEYARDDAIVSSSIDDIGDGLRHRIINVDFNNTTFLNSTVYFCRIGNSEFNYSSNPTYTTGSKLRVKTKEEDTPLTYITTVGLYSEDNELLAVAKTSEPIKKSALQEAIIRVRVDH
;
A
#
# COMPACT_ATOMS: atom_id res chain seq x y z
N MET A 1 13.99 -2.48 -54.59
CA MET A 1 13.61 -2.31 -53.17
C MET A 1 14.74 -2.88 -52.34
N THR A 2 15.47 -2.05 -51.59
CA THR A 2 16.45 -2.51 -50.61
C THR A 2 15.73 -3.26 -49.50
N ALA A 3 16.10 -4.52 -49.27
CA ALA A 3 15.55 -5.32 -48.19
C ALA A 3 16.01 -4.72 -46.85
N SER A 4 15.09 -4.09 -46.11
CA SER A 4 15.36 -3.63 -44.75
C SER A 4 15.24 -4.81 -43.78
N ILE A 5 16.23 -4.96 -42.91
CA ILE A 5 16.20 -5.91 -41.78
C ILE A 5 15.38 -5.39 -40.59
N TYR A 6 14.97 -4.12 -40.61
CA TYR A 6 14.18 -3.49 -39.56
C TYR A 6 12.76 -3.19 -40.03
N LYS A 7 11.79 -3.42 -39.14
CA LYS A 7 10.40 -2.98 -39.29
C LYS A 7 10.16 -1.76 -38.41
N ARG A 8 9.84 -0.62 -39.02
CA ARG A 8 9.48 0.59 -38.27
C ARG A 8 8.08 0.45 -37.67
N LEU A 9 7.98 0.52 -36.35
CA LEU A 9 6.72 0.54 -35.62
C LEU A 9 6.09 1.94 -35.72
N LYS A 10 4.76 1.99 -35.92
CA LYS A 10 3.99 3.24 -35.90
C LYS A 10 3.30 3.39 -34.56
N ARG A 11 2.79 4.60 -34.27
CA ARG A 11 2.03 4.86 -33.04
C ARG A 11 0.83 3.91 -32.84
N LYS A 12 0.18 3.51 -33.93
CA LYS A 12 -0.94 2.52 -33.91
C LYS A 12 -0.52 1.11 -33.52
N ASP A 13 0.78 0.80 -33.61
CA ASP A 13 1.35 -0.49 -33.29
C ASP A 13 1.85 -0.55 -31.83
N LYS A 14 1.62 0.53 -31.06
CA LYS A 14 1.96 0.65 -29.64
C LYS A 14 0.68 0.86 -28.84
N VAL A 15 0.45 0.01 -27.85
CA VAL A 15 -0.64 0.14 -26.89
C VAL A 15 -0.05 0.16 -25.49
N ASN A 16 -0.36 1.18 -24.71
CA ASN A 16 -0.02 1.21 -23.30
C ASN A 16 -1.17 0.60 -22.50
N GLN A 17 -0.86 -0.31 -21.60
CA GLN A 17 -1.80 -0.94 -20.69
C GLN A 17 -1.29 -0.75 -19.26
N LYS A 18 -2.21 -0.39 -18.36
CA LYS A 18 -2.00 -0.40 -16.92
C LYS A 18 -2.71 -1.63 -16.36
N THR A 19 -1.96 -2.51 -15.71
CA THR A 19 -2.54 -3.66 -14.99
C THR A 19 -2.45 -3.38 -13.50
N ILE A 20 -3.54 -3.62 -12.78
CA ILE A 20 -3.60 -3.48 -11.33
C ILE A 20 -3.50 -4.88 -10.73
N LEU A 21 -2.54 -5.07 -9.84
CA LEU A 21 -2.36 -6.31 -9.08
C LEU A 21 -2.67 -6.05 -7.62
N HIS A 22 -3.20 -7.08 -6.96
CA HIS A 22 -3.53 -7.06 -5.54
C HIS A 22 -2.90 -8.29 -4.87
N GLU A 23 -2.20 -8.05 -3.79
CA GLU A 23 -1.65 -9.07 -2.90
C GLU A 23 -2.26 -8.88 -1.51
N SER A 24 -2.62 -10.00 -0.86
CA SER A 24 -3.15 -9.98 0.50
C SER A 24 -2.00 -9.81 1.49
N ILE A 25 -2.13 -8.83 2.38
CA ILE A 25 -1.18 -8.52 3.45
C ILE A 25 -1.87 -8.76 4.79
N PRO A 26 -1.73 -9.97 5.37
CA PRO A 26 -2.13 -10.24 6.73
C PRO A 26 -1.01 -9.88 7.71
N ILE A 27 -1.34 -9.13 8.75
CA ILE A 27 -0.45 -8.80 9.86
C ILE A 27 -1.10 -9.35 11.12
N THR A 28 -0.50 -10.39 11.69
CA THR A 28 -1.02 -11.02 12.90
C THR A 28 -0.53 -10.31 14.15
N GLY A 29 -1.38 -10.23 15.17
CA GLY A 29 -1.10 -9.61 16.47
C GLY A 29 0.09 -10.23 17.19
N SER A 30 0.44 -11.49 16.88
CA SER A 30 1.68 -12.11 17.35
C SER A 30 2.93 -11.37 16.89
N LEU A 31 2.95 -10.81 15.68
CA LEU A 31 4.05 -9.97 15.21
C LEU A 31 4.02 -8.58 15.87
N LEU A 32 2.85 -8.18 16.34
CA LEU A 32 2.68 -6.89 16.99
C LEU A 32 3.13 -6.96 18.44
N SER A 33 2.87 -8.05 19.16
CA SER A 33 3.28 -8.24 20.56
C SER A 33 3.60 -9.69 20.92
N GLY A 34 4.57 -9.89 21.81
CA GLY A 34 4.79 -11.16 22.51
C GLY A 34 5.55 -12.26 21.76
N THR A 35 5.88 -12.10 20.47
CA THR A 35 6.68 -13.10 19.73
C THR A 35 8.18 -12.93 19.93
N TYR A 36 8.69 -11.70 19.96
CA TYR A 36 10.13 -11.39 19.94
C TYR A 36 10.64 -10.82 21.26
N GLY A 37 9.99 -11.19 22.36
CA GLY A 37 10.32 -10.69 23.69
C GLY A 37 9.32 -11.14 24.73
N THR A 38 9.59 -10.75 25.97
CA THR A 38 8.56 -10.71 27.01
C THR A 38 8.32 -9.24 27.28
N PHE A 39 7.05 -8.82 27.29
CA PHE A 39 6.69 -7.45 27.61
C PHE A 39 7.42 -6.98 28.89
N PRO A 40 8.03 -5.79 28.91
CA PRO A 40 7.99 -4.72 27.91
C PRO A 40 9.06 -4.78 26.80
N ASP A 41 9.99 -5.74 26.84
CA ASP A 41 11.19 -5.76 25.98
C ASP A 41 10.96 -6.54 24.67
N ASP A 42 10.06 -6.04 23.82
CA ASP A 42 9.85 -6.58 22.48
C ASP A 42 10.96 -6.14 21.50
N THR A 43 11.83 -7.08 21.12
CA THR A 43 13.02 -6.76 20.30
C THR A 43 12.71 -6.39 18.85
N ASN A 44 11.47 -6.55 18.40
CA ASN A 44 10.99 -6.14 17.08
C ASN A 44 10.29 -4.76 17.09
N VAL A 45 10.11 -4.15 18.25
CA VAL A 45 9.56 -2.80 18.38
C VAL A 45 10.69 -1.83 18.69
N LYS A 46 10.76 -0.75 17.92
CA LYS A 46 11.77 0.29 18.11
C LYS A 46 11.12 1.54 18.68
N PHE A 47 11.50 1.85 19.91
CA PHE A 47 11.25 3.13 20.56
C PHE A 47 12.35 4.12 20.18
N TYR A 48 11.97 5.36 19.90
CA TYR A 48 12.91 6.41 19.54
C TYR A 48 13.12 7.33 20.73
N GLY A 49 14.34 7.85 20.91
CA GLY A 49 14.67 8.70 22.07
C GLY A 49 13.88 10.02 22.17
N HIS A 50 13.11 10.40 21.15
CA HIS A 50 12.20 11.54 21.19
C HIS A 50 10.77 11.18 21.64
N GLY A 51 10.41 9.90 21.79
CA GLY A 51 9.13 9.44 22.34
C GLY A 51 7.88 9.88 21.57
N MET A 52 7.98 10.12 20.26
CA MET A 52 6.85 10.67 19.46
C MET A 52 6.12 9.60 18.65
N PHE A 53 6.75 8.46 18.41
CA PHE A 53 6.19 7.32 17.70
C PHE A 53 7.08 6.12 17.94
N GLN A 54 6.52 4.94 17.69
CA GLN A 54 7.24 3.68 17.67
C GLN A 54 7.12 3.00 16.32
N SER A 55 8.12 2.23 15.93
CA SER A 55 8.12 1.46 14.67
C SER A 55 8.06 -0.03 14.97
N VAL A 56 7.14 -0.73 14.30
CA VAL A 56 6.99 -2.20 14.41
C VAL A 56 7.64 -2.89 13.22
N TYR A 57 8.45 -3.91 13.49
CA TYR A 57 9.15 -4.70 12.48
C TYR A 57 8.66 -6.16 12.48
N ASP A 58 8.78 -6.81 11.33
CA ASP A 58 8.47 -8.25 11.14
C ASP A 58 9.48 -9.19 11.83
N TYR A 59 10.62 -8.65 12.26
CA TYR A 59 11.72 -9.34 12.90
C TYR A 59 12.44 -8.38 13.86
N PRO A 60 13.28 -8.85 14.81
CA PRO A 60 14.06 -7.97 15.67
C PRO A 60 14.76 -6.85 14.92
N TYR A 61 14.53 -5.59 15.31
CA TYR A 61 14.83 -4.41 14.47
C TYR A 61 16.34 -4.18 14.22
N LEU A 62 17.22 -4.84 14.99
CA LEU A 62 18.67 -4.84 14.79
C LEU A 62 19.14 -5.87 13.74
N SER A 63 18.25 -6.75 13.29
CA SER A 63 18.55 -7.74 12.25
C SER A 63 18.57 -7.08 10.88
N SER A 64 19.51 -7.50 10.03
CA SER A 64 19.59 -7.05 8.64
C SER A 64 18.40 -7.49 7.78
N SER A 65 17.63 -8.47 8.25
CA SER A 65 16.46 -9.00 7.56
C SER A 65 15.15 -8.37 8.03
N ALA A 66 15.20 -7.47 9.02
CA ALA A 66 14.01 -6.84 9.57
C ALA A 66 13.47 -5.78 8.61
N ASN A 67 12.19 -5.88 8.29
CA ASN A 67 11.45 -4.90 7.52
C ASN A 67 10.47 -4.16 8.42
N GLN A 68 10.43 -2.84 8.26
CA GLN A 68 9.46 -2.01 8.94
C GLN A 68 8.06 -2.28 8.37
N MET A 69 7.11 -2.59 9.25
CA MET A 69 5.73 -2.86 8.90
C MET A 69 4.91 -1.58 8.94
N PHE A 70 4.88 -0.89 10.09
CA PHE A 70 4.22 0.39 10.26
C PHE A 70 4.81 1.18 11.43
N ASP A 71 4.52 2.47 11.43
CA ASP A 71 4.73 3.36 12.57
C ASP A 71 3.40 3.58 13.31
N LEU A 72 3.48 3.64 14.64
CA LEU A 72 2.35 3.91 15.51
C LEU A 72 2.64 5.14 16.36
N THR A 73 1.69 6.06 16.40
CA THR A 73 1.74 7.26 17.25
C THR A 73 0.34 7.64 17.72
N PHE A 74 0.28 8.50 18.73
CA PHE A 74 -0.94 8.98 19.35
C PHE A 74 -0.89 10.50 19.46
N GLY A 75 -2.00 11.17 19.15
CA GLY A 75 -2.12 12.62 19.23
C GLY A 75 -3.32 13.05 20.08
N VAL A 76 -3.26 14.28 20.59
CA VAL A 76 -4.38 14.91 21.30
C VAL A 76 -4.69 16.26 20.66
N ARG A 77 -5.96 16.49 20.32
CA ARG A 77 -6.42 17.76 19.79
C ARG A 77 -6.39 18.81 20.89
N SER A 78 -5.79 19.98 20.63
CA SER A 78 -5.90 21.11 21.57
C SER A 78 -7.34 21.60 21.72
N GLY A 79 -7.79 21.75 22.96
CA GLY A 79 -9.17 22.05 23.34
C GLY A 79 -10.08 20.82 23.40
N SER A 80 -9.53 19.61 23.55
CA SER A 80 -10.28 18.37 23.76
C SER A 80 -10.93 18.34 25.14
N SER A 81 -11.88 17.42 25.31
CA SER A 81 -12.56 17.17 26.58
C SER A 81 -11.62 16.66 27.69
N ILE A 82 -10.56 15.95 27.30
CA ILE A 82 -9.50 15.44 28.18
C ILE A 82 -8.17 15.94 27.61
N GLU A 83 -7.35 16.55 28.45
CA GLU A 83 -6.10 17.20 28.05
C GLU A 83 -4.92 16.59 28.81
N PRO A 84 -3.73 16.45 28.18
CA PRO A 84 -2.53 16.06 28.91
C PRO A 84 -2.25 17.05 30.04
N SER A 85 -1.83 16.53 31.19
CA SER A 85 -1.50 17.37 32.35
C SER A 85 -0.43 18.37 31.98
N ALA A 86 -0.60 19.65 32.35
CA ALA A 86 0.38 20.70 32.09
C ALA A 86 1.78 20.42 32.69
N SER A 87 1.90 19.46 33.61
CA SER A 87 3.16 18.98 34.18
C SER A 87 3.80 17.82 33.43
N SER A 88 3.14 17.25 32.41
CA SER A 88 3.67 16.16 31.58
C SER A 88 4.59 16.72 30.49
N GLU A 89 5.73 16.06 30.28
CA GLU A 89 6.68 16.42 29.22
C GLU A 89 6.10 16.18 27.81
N ASP A 90 5.05 15.35 27.72
CA ASP A 90 4.44 14.92 26.45
C ASP A 90 3.25 15.78 25.99
N VAL A 91 2.90 16.86 26.70
CA VAL A 91 1.83 17.80 26.29
C VAL A 91 2.08 18.34 24.89
N ALA A 92 3.26 18.95 24.68
CA ALA A 92 3.60 19.56 23.39
C ALA A 92 3.76 18.51 22.27
N PRO A 93 4.47 17.37 22.48
CA PRO A 93 4.50 16.27 21.53
C PRO A 93 3.12 15.78 21.09
N LYS A 94 2.19 15.50 22.03
CA LYS A 94 0.84 15.00 21.73
C LYS A 94 0.04 15.96 20.84
N HIS A 95 0.10 17.26 21.12
CA HIS A 95 -0.54 18.27 20.28
C HIS A 95 0.13 18.45 18.91
N ASN A 96 1.47 18.41 18.87
CA ASN A 96 2.22 18.56 17.63
C ASN A 96 1.97 17.39 16.67
N VAL A 97 1.91 16.14 17.18
CA VAL A 97 1.55 14.97 16.38
C VAL A 97 0.15 15.14 15.77
N TYR A 98 -0.84 15.53 16.58
CA TYR A 98 -2.20 15.77 16.09
C TYR A 98 -2.21 16.83 14.98
N ALA A 99 -1.59 17.98 15.23
CA ALA A 99 -1.57 19.10 14.29
C ALA A 99 -0.85 18.72 12.98
N GLN A 100 0.28 18.02 13.05
CA GLN A 100 1.04 17.60 11.87
C GLN A 100 0.24 16.59 11.03
N MET A 101 -0.36 15.58 11.66
CA MET A 101 -1.16 14.58 10.95
C MET A 101 -2.42 15.21 10.33
N SER A 102 -3.10 16.08 11.07
CA SER A 102 -4.25 16.84 10.57
C SER A 102 -3.88 17.72 9.36
N GLN A 103 -2.75 18.42 9.42
CA GLN A 103 -2.25 19.22 8.29
C GLN A 103 -1.95 18.36 7.06
N LEU A 104 -1.33 17.20 7.26
CA LEU A 104 -1.03 16.29 6.17
C LEU A 104 -2.32 15.78 5.51
N MET A 105 -3.31 15.37 6.32
CA MET A 105 -4.52 14.71 5.87
C MET A 105 -5.58 15.66 5.31
N PHE A 106 -5.75 16.84 5.88
CA PHE A 106 -6.85 17.75 5.55
C PHE A 106 -6.39 19.16 5.18
N GLY A 107 -5.14 19.53 5.47
CA GLY A 107 -4.58 20.82 5.13
C GLY A 107 -5.09 21.95 6.03
N TYR A 108 -5.21 23.13 5.43
CA TYR A 108 -5.57 24.37 6.11
C TYR A 108 -6.94 24.88 5.65
N ASP A 109 -7.65 25.52 6.57
CA ASP A 109 -8.84 26.28 6.26
C ASP A 109 -8.48 27.62 5.58
N PRO A 110 -9.47 28.36 5.03
CA PRO A 110 -9.22 29.66 4.41
C PRO A 110 -8.65 30.73 5.36
N THR A 111 -8.69 30.51 6.68
CA THR A 111 -8.13 31.43 7.68
C THR A 111 -6.68 31.11 8.04
N GLY A 112 -6.13 29.98 7.53
CA GLY A 112 -4.76 29.55 7.78
C GLY A 112 -4.61 28.65 9.02
N SER A 113 -5.70 28.20 9.63
CA SER A 113 -5.67 27.20 10.70
C SER A 113 -5.75 25.79 10.11
N PHE A 114 -5.12 24.80 10.74
CA PHE A 114 -5.25 23.41 10.28
C PHE A 114 -6.68 22.91 10.50
N ILE A 115 -7.17 22.03 9.63
CA ILE A 115 -8.53 21.50 9.71
C ILE A 115 -8.55 20.28 10.63
N PRO A 116 -9.22 20.33 11.81
CA PRO A 116 -9.25 19.20 12.73
C PRO A 116 -9.88 17.96 12.10
N ILE A 117 -9.44 16.79 12.56
CA ILE A 117 -9.89 15.51 12.01
C ILE A 117 -11.34 15.30 12.42
N ASN A 118 -12.23 15.11 11.44
CA ASN A 118 -13.63 14.83 11.69
C ASN A 118 -13.94 13.35 11.47
N VAL A 119 -14.77 12.76 12.34
CA VAL A 119 -15.13 11.34 12.27
C VAL A 119 -15.89 10.99 10.99
N SER A 120 -16.73 11.91 10.50
CA SER A 120 -17.43 11.78 9.23
C SER A 120 -16.53 12.01 8.01
N GLY A 121 -15.26 12.40 8.18
CA GLY A 121 -14.34 12.74 7.10
C GLY A 121 -14.73 13.99 6.30
N THR A 122 -15.60 14.83 6.86
CA THR A 122 -16.04 16.08 6.21
C THR A 122 -15.13 17.22 6.63
N LEU A 123 -14.57 17.97 5.67
CA LEU A 123 -13.68 19.12 5.93
C LEU A 123 -14.41 20.32 6.56
N THR A 124 -15.71 20.45 6.32
CA THR A 124 -16.55 21.53 6.84
C THR A 124 -17.79 20.92 7.48
N PRO A 125 -17.62 20.26 8.63
CA PRO A 125 -18.72 19.55 9.25
C PRO A 125 -19.73 20.56 9.81
N THR A 126 -21.02 20.24 9.70
CA THR A 126 -22.10 21.00 10.35
C THR A 126 -22.22 20.67 11.84
N THR A 127 -21.58 19.59 12.29
CA THR A 127 -21.51 19.12 13.68
C THR A 127 -20.06 19.13 14.17
N THR A 128 -19.85 19.29 15.48
CA THR A 128 -18.53 19.40 16.11
C THR A 128 -17.91 18.05 16.48
N GLU A 129 -18.23 16.98 15.76
CA GLU A 129 -17.70 15.63 16.04
C GLU A 129 -16.29 15.45 15.46
N TYR A 130 -15.30 15.97 16.19
CA TYR A 130 -13.89 15.80 15.87
C TYR A 130 -13.33 14.58 16.60
N MET A 131 -12.36 13.90 15.98
CA MET A 131 -11.53 12.92 16.68
C MET A 131 -10.60 13.70 17.61
N GLU A 132 -10.80 13.59 18.92
CA GLU A 132 -9.99 14.31 19.91
C GLU A 132 -8.71 13.54 20.24
N HIS A 133 -8.83 12.20 20.34
CA HIS A 133 -7.75 11.29 20.72
C HIS A 133 -7.47 10.23 19.64
N PRO A 134 -6.92 10.62 18.47
CA PRO A 134 -6.61 9.67 17.41
C PRO A 134 -5.31 8.90 17.63
N TYR A 135 -5.35 7.60 17.33
CA TYR A 135 -4.17 6.81 16.97
C TYR A 135 -3.91 6.91 15.47
N PHE A 136 -2.63 6.92 15.09
CA PHE A 136 -2.20 6.94 13.70
C PHE A 136 -1.30 5.73 13.42
N LEU A 137 -1.76 4.87 12.50
CA LEU A 137 -1.00 3.74 11.97
C LEU A 137 -0.53 4.08 10.56
N CYS A 138 0.77 4.21 10.37
CA CYS A 138 1.37 4.56 9.09
C CYS A 138 2.08 3.34 8.49
N PHE A 139 1.44 2.65 7.54
CA PHE A 139 1.99 1.46 6.91
C PHE A 139 3.15 1.79 5.99
N SER A 140 4.20 0.98 6.08
CA SER A 140 5.36 1.07 5.20
C SER A 140 4.95 0.83 3.75
N ARG A 141 5.54 1.60 2.83
CA ARG A 141 5.39 1.41 1.37
C ARG A 141 5.86 0.03 0.90
N LEU A 142 6.68 -0.67 1.68
CA LEU A 142 7.03 -2.06 1.37
C LEU A 142 5.79 -2.96 1.32
N LEU A 143 4.84 -2.74 2.23
CA LEU A 143 3.59 -3.50 2.36
C LEU A 143 2.49 -2.95 1.45
N SER A 144 2.22 -1.63 1.54
CA SER A 144 1.13 -0.99 0.79
C SER A 144 1.45 -0.75 -0.69
N LYS A 145 2.73 -0.80 -1.10
CA LYS A 145 3.20 -0.53 -2.47
C LYS A 145 2.74 0.83 -2.98
N ASP A 146 1.84 0.86 -3.96
CA ASP A 146 1.24 2.08 -4.52
C ASP A 146 -0.03 2.51 -3.78
N GLY A 147 -0.55 1.68 -2.86
CA GLY A 147 -1.66 2.01 -1.97
C GLY A 147 -2.44 0.80 -1.48
N ILE A 148 -3.25 1.00 -0.45
CA ILE A 148 -4.20 0.01 0.04
C ILE A 148 -5.39 -0.07 -0.93
N LYS A 149 -5.81 -1.29 -1.29
CA LYS A 149 -6.99 -1.50 -2.12
C LYS A 149 -8.24 -1.09 -1.33
N LYS A 150 -9.07 -0.27 -1.96
CA LYS A 150 -10.35 0.19 -1.39
C LYS A 150 -11.29 -0.97 -1.09
N GLY A 151 -11.99 -0.89 0.04
CA GLY A 151 -12.93 -1.90 0.52
C GLY A 151 -12.27 -3.22 0.91
N SER A 152 -10.98 -3.21 1.26
CA SER A 152 -10.27 -4.43 1.67
C SER A 152 -9.61 -4.33 3.03
N PHE A 153 -9.62 -3.16 3.66
CA PHE A 153 -8.95 -2.95 4.94
C PHE A 153 -9.85 -3.42 6.09
N SER A 154 -9.28 -4.21 6.98
CA SER A 154 -9.88 -4.66 8.22
C SER A 154 -8.85 -4.66 9.34
N ILE A 155 -9.26 -4.28 10.54
CA ILE A 155 -8.44 -4.40 11.76
C ILE A 155 -9.32 -4.92 12.89
N ASP A 156 -8.80 -5.90 13.62
CA ASP A 156 -9.46 -6.54 14.75
C ASP A 156 -8.81 -6.03 16.04
N ILE A 157 -9.60 -5.41 16.91
CA ILE A 157 -9.12 -4.77 18.14
C ILE A 157 -9.87 -5.31 19.36
N ILE A 158 -9.13 -5.62 20.42
CA ILE A 158 -9.67 -6.02 21.73
C ILE A 158 -10.14 -4.77 22.48
N THR A 159 -11.41 -4.73 22.85
CA THR A 159 -12.03 -3.63 23.59
C THR A 159 -12.37 -3.97 25.04
N ALA A 160 -11.83 -5.07 25.59
CA ALA A 160 -11.97 -5.38 27.01
C ALA A 160 -11.32 -4.31 27.89
N SER A 161 -11.76 -4.25 29.16
CA SER A 161 -11.19 -3.33 30.15
C SER A 161 -9.67 -3.53 30.34
N ASP A 162 -9.19 -4.76 30.27
CA ASP A 162 -7.76 -5.15 30.38
C ASP A 162 -7.35 -6.00 29.16
N TRP A 163 -6.09 -5.86 28.74
CA TRP A 163 -5.48 -6.59 27.62
C TRP A 163 -4.66 -7.82 28.05
N THR A 164 -4.31 -7.94 29.34
CA THR A 164 -3.52 -9.05 29.91
C THR A 164 -4.39 -10.23 30.34
N SER A 165 -5.65 -9.97 30.71
CA SER A 165 -6.63 -11.00 31.01
C SER A 165 -7.20 -11.60 29.72
N ALA A 166 -7.14 -12.93 29.59
CA ALA A 166 -7.83 -13.69 28.54
C ALA A 166 -9.36 -13.62 28.73
N SER A 167 -9.93 -12.45 28.46
CA SER A 167 -11.36 -12.16 28.51
C SER A 167 -12.08 -12.64 27.24
N ASP A 168 -13.42 -12.76 27.28
CA ASP A 168 -14.24 -13.13 26.11
C ASP A 168 -14.06 -12.19 24.90
N ASP A 169 -13.51 -10.99 25.08
CA ASP A 169 -13.22 -10.05 24.00
C ASP A 169 -11.96 -10.41 23.20
N HIS A 170 -11.06 -11.25 23.74
CA HIS A 170 -10.05 -11.92 22.91
C HIS A 170 -10.69 -12.90 21.91
N ILE A 171 -11.90 -13.39 22.20
CA ILE A 171 -12.65 -14.34 21.38
C ILE A 171 -13.57 -13.59 20.39
N ASN A 172 -14.03 -12.37 20.73
CA ASN A 172 -14.88 -11.53 19.89
C ASN A 172 -14.34 -10.10 19.77
N PRO A 173 -13.23 -9.88 19.04
CA PRO A 173 -12.69 -8.54 18.83
C PRO A 173 -13.67 -7.63 18.08
N MET A 174 -13.54 -6.34 18.29
CA MET A 174 -14.19 -5.34 17.45
C MET A 174 -13.50 -5.30 16.09
N VAL A 175 -14.24 -5.65 15.05
CA VAL A 175 -13.76 -5.58 13.66
C VAL A 175 -14.10 -4.21 13.09
N LEU A 176 -13.07 -3.45 12.74
CA LEU A 176 -13.20 -2.17 12.03
C LEU A 176 -12.84 -2.40 10.57
N SER A 177 -13.76 -2.12 9.67
CA SER A 177 -13.54 -2.34 8.23
C SER A 177 -14.03 -1.18 7.37
N ASP A 178 -13.42 -1.01 6.20
CA ASP A 178 -13.86 -0.03 5.20
C ASP A 178 -14.95 -0.62 4.29
N VAL A 179 -16.02 -1.16 4.89
CA VAL A 179 -17.07 -1.94 4.22
C VAL A 179 -17.66 -1.29 2.95
N SER A 180 -17.70 0.04 2.88
CA SER A 180 -18.18 0.80 1.72
C SER A 180 -17.08 1.43 0.86
N GLY A 181 -15.81 1.27 1.22
CA GLY A 181 -14.68 1.93 0.56
C GLY A 181 -14.56 1.66 -0.94
N SER A 182 -15.07 0.52 -1.43
CA SER A 182 -15.11 0.21 -2.86
C SER A 182 -16.04 1.11 -3.68
N THR A 183 -17.08 1.68 -3.06
CA THR A 183 -18.14 2.45 -3.75
C THR A 183 -18.28 3.88 -3.22
N VAL A 184 -18.10 4.06 -1.92
CA VAL A 184 -18.20 5.33 -1.20
C VAL A 184 -16.82 5.63 -0.61
N TYR A 185 -16.14 6.58 -1.22
CA TYR A 185 -14.87 7.13 -0.75
C TYR A 185 -14.86 8.64 -0.95
N LYS A 186 -14.04 9.32 -0.17
CA LYS A 186 -13.87 10.76 -0.20
C LYS A 186 -12.58 11.13 -0.93
N THR A 187 -12.61 12.25 -1.65
CA THR A 187 -11.53 12.74 -2.52
C THR A 187 -11.02 14.12 -2.10
N ASN A 188 -11.49 14.62 -0.96
CA ASN A 188 -11.22 15.96 -0.44
C ASN A 188 -9.98 16.02 0.46
N SER A 189 -9.02 15.10 0.29
CA SER A 189 -7.77 15.10 1.06
C SER A 189 -6.56 15.28 0.14
N PRO A 190 -5.53 16.06 0.55
CA PRO A 190 -4.24 16.10 -0.15
C PRO A 190 -3.51 14.75 -0.22
N LEU A 191 -3.79 13.83 0.71
CA LEU A 191 -3.21 12.49 0.76
C LEU A 191 -3.87 11.48 -0.20
N GLY A 192 -4.84 11.94 -0.99
CA GLY A 192 -5.56 11.12 -1.94
C GLY A 192 -6.94 10.75 -1.42
N GLU A 193 -7.35 9.54 -1.75
CA GLU A 193 -8.69 9.05 -1.47
C GLU A 193 -8.71 8.32 -0.13
N PHE A 194 -9.80 8.49 0.61
CA PHE A 194 -9.95 7.86 1.91
C PHE A 194 -11.39 7.43 2.17
N SER A 195 -11.58 6.50 3.10
CA SER A 195 -12.91 6.08 3.56
C SER A 195 -12.98 6.02 5.08
N ILE A 196 -14.20 5.86 5.59
CA ILE A 196 -14.48 5.72 7.01
C ILE A 196 -14.40 4.23 7.38
N LEU A 197 -13.85 3.94 8.54
CA LEU A 197 -13.88 2.63 9.18
C LEU A 197 -15.11 2.50 10.06
N TYR A 198 -15.84 1.41 9.89
CA TYR A 198 -17.06 1.13 10.64
C TYR A 198 -16.89 -0.10 11.55
N SER A 199 -17.44 -0.03 12.77
CA SER A 199 -17.67 -1.22 13.59
C SER A 199 -18.90 -1.96 13.06
N GLY A 200 -18.69 -3.06 12.35
CA GLY A 200 -19.74 -3.91 11.78
C GLY A 200 -19.83 -3.91 10.25
N SER A 201 -20.73 -4.72 9.71
CA SER A 201 -20.80 -5.03 8.27
C SER A 201 -21.64 -4.06 7.43
N ALA A 202 -21.94 -2.86 7.93
CA ALA A 202 -22.77 -1.88 7.24
C ALA A 202 -22.39 -0.43 7.60
N THR A 203 -22.70 0.52 6.72
CA THR A 203 -22.48 1.97 6.94
C THR A 203 -23.60 2.56 7.78
N THR A 204 -23.62 2.21 9.06
CA THR A 204 -24.60 2.74 10.03
C THR A 204 -24.05 3.98 10.72
N ALA A 205 -24.83 5.06 10.73
CA ALA A 205 -24.49 6.26 11.48
C ALA A 205 -24.33 5.94 12.98
N GLY A 206 -23.27 6.44 13.60
CA GLY A 206 -22.89 6.14 14.98
C GLY A 206 -21.91 4.96 15.12
N ASN A 207 -21.65 4.21 14.04
CA ASN A 207 -20.67 3.12 14.02
C ASN A 207 -19.33 3.52 13.39
N GLU A 208 -19.12 4.79 13.07
CA GLU A 208 -17.84 5.31 12.58
C GLU A 208 -16.79 5.27 13.71
N ARG A 209 -15.62 4.69 13.43
CA ARG A 209 -14.53 4.49 14.40
C ARG A 209 -13.15 4.95 13.92
N GLY A 210 -13.03 5.36 12.66
CA GLY A 210 -11.74 5.69 12.08
C GLY A 210 -11.80 6.11 10.62
N LEU A 211 -10.63 6.36 10.03
CA LEU A 211 -10.43 6.70 8.62
C LEU A 211 -9.28 5.88 8.05
N VAL A 212 -9.33 5.54 6.76
CA VAL A 212 -8.24 4.89 6.03
C VAL A 212 -7.91 5.67 4.76
N PHE A 213 -6.65 6.10 4.61
CA PHE A 213 -6.12 6.83 3.47
C PHE A 213 -5.36 5.87 2.56
N TYR A 214 -5.91 5.58 1.39
CA TYR A 214 -5.49 4.45 0.57
C TYR A 214 -4.10 4.64 -0.03
N GLN A 215 -3.84 5.80 -0.65
CA GLN A 215 -2.57 6.09 -1.33
C GLN A 215 -1.44 6.37 -0.33
N ALA A 216 -1.77 6.99 0.80
CA ALA A 216 -0.79 7.29 1.84
C ALA A 216 -0.45 6.07 2.71
N GLY A 217 -1.35 5.08 2.79
CA GLY A 217 -1.21 3.94 3.69
C GLY A 217 -1.31 4.35 5.16
N ILE A 218 -2.16 5.35 5.47
CA ILE A 218 -2.35 5.85 6.83
C ILE A 218 -3.75 5.48 7.31
N VAL A 219 -3.83 4.92 8.50
CA VAL A 219 -5.08 4.61 9.19
C VAL A 219 -5.15 5.44 10.47
N VAL A 220 -6.31 6.04 10.69
CA VAL A 220 -6.59 6.84 11.88
C VAL A 220 -7.72 6.17 12.64
N LEU A 221 -7.49 5.90 13.92
CA LEU A 221 -8.45 5.24 14.79
C LEU A 221 -8.85 6.22 15.90
N ASP A 222 -10.15 6.37 16.12
CA ASP A 222 -10.69 7.27 17.14
C ASP A 222 -10.76 6.53 18.48
N ALA A 223 -9.81 6.82 19.40
CA ALA A 223 -9.75 6.15 20.69
C ALA A 223 -11.04 6.34 21.50
N ASP A 224 -11.68 7.52 21.40
CA ASP A 224 -12.88 7.85 22.17
C ASP A 224 -14.08 7.00 21.79
N LYS A 225 -14.14 6.55 20.53
CA LYS A 225 -15.22 5.71 20.01
C LYS A 225 -14.91 4.22 20.07
N ILE A 226 -13.64 3.84 20.16
CA ILE A 226 -13.20 2.44 20.26
C ILE A 226 -13.18 1.97 21.72
N PHE A 227 -12.66 2.82 22.62
CA PHE A 227 -12.47 2.51 24.04
C PHE A 227 -13.38 3.37 24.91
N VAL A 228 -13.95 2.79 25.97
CA VAL A 228 -14.65 3.55 27.01
C VAL A 228 -13.64 4.11 28.01
N ALA A 229 -14.07 5.08 28.83
CA ALA A 229 -13.19 5.79 29.78
C ALA A 229 -12.47 4.86 30.77
N ALA A 230 -13.09 3.72 31.11
CA ALA A 230 -12.54 2.74 32.05
C ALA A 230 -11.59 1.71 31.40
N ASP A 231 -11.50 1.67 30.07
CA ASP A 231 -10.63 0.71 29.40
C ASP A 231 -9.17 1.13 29.51
N GLU A 232 -8.28 0.18 29.74
CA GLU A 232 -6.86 0.42 29.90
C GLU A 232 -6.17 0.54 28.54
N ILE A 233 -5.68 1.73 28.20
CA ILE A 233 -5.09 1.99 26.87
C ILE A 233 -3.59 2.24 26.90
N ALA A 234 -2.97 2.26 28.09
CA ALA A 234 -1.53 2.43 28.25
C ALA A 234 -0.93 1.25 29.01
N SER A 235 0.20 0.75 28.52
CA SER A 235 0.92 -0.33 29.17
C SER A 235 1.97 0.24 30.13
N GLY A 236 1.74 0.14 31.43
CA GLY A 236 2.73 0.57 32.42
C GLY A 236 3.76 -0.52 32.72
N SER A 237 5.02 -0.36 32.30
CA SER A 237 6.12 -1.17 32.86
C SER A 237 6.57 -0.69 34.26
N VAL A 238 6.13 0.50 34.69
CA VAL A 238 6.53 1.11 35.99
C VAL A 238 5.35 1.59 36.85
N TYR A 239 4.17 1.88 36.30
CA TYR A 239 3.09 2.55 37.05
C TYR A 239 1.67 1.98 36.91
N GLY A 240 1.54 0.70 36.58
CA GLY A 240 0.24 0.03 36.56
C GLY A 240 -0.59 0.34 35.31
N GLU A 241 -1.71 -0.38 35.21
CA GLU A 241 -2.68 -0.27 34.13
C GLU A 241 -3.44 1.07 34.25
N TYR A 242 -3.31 1.95 33.25
CA TYR A 242 -4.01 3.24 33.23
C TYR A 242 -5.24 3.18 32.34
N ALA A 243 -6.38 3.52 32.95
CA ALA A 243 -7.62 3.77 32.23
C ALA A 243 -7.44 4.91 31.21
N ARG A 244 -8.25 4.89 30.16
CA ARG A 244 -8.16 5.77 28.99
C ARG A 244 -7.92 7.24 29.35
N ASP A 245 -8.77 7.78 30.22
CA ASP A 245 -8.73 9.20 30.55
C ASP A 245 -7.44 9.55 31.34
N ASP A 246 -7.02 8.70 32.27
CA ASP A 246 -5.78 8.89 33.05
C ASP A 246 -4.53 8.73 32.17
N ALA A 247 -4.57 7.80 31.20
CA ALA A 247 -3.51 7.57 30.25
C ALA A 247 -3.28 8.77 29.33
N ILE A 248 -4.36 9.36 28.81
CA ILE A 248 -4.30 10.59 28.00
C ILE A 248 -3.65 11.73 28.81
N VAL A 249 -4.02 11.85 30.09
CA VAL A 249 -3.52 12.90 30.99
C VAL A 249 -2.04 12.74 31.31
N SER A 250 -1.58 11.51 31.58
CA SER A 250 -0.30 11.30 32.28
C SER A 250 0.69 10.36 31.60
N SER A 251 0.25 9.39 30.79
CA SER A 251 1.12 8.39 30.16
C SER A 251 1.85 8.93 28.94
N SER A 252 2.97 8.27 28.59
CA SER A 252 3.73 8.64 27.41
C SER A 252 3.06 8.19 26.11
N ILE A 253 3.44 8.79 24.96
CA ILE A 253 2.94 8.35 23.65
C ILE A 253 3.33 6.90 23.37
N ASP A 254 4.52 6.48 23.80
CA ASP A 254 5.02 5.12 23.62
C ASP A 254 4.19 4.11 24.45
N ASP A 255 3.89 4.42 25.72
CA ASP A 255 3.05 3.54 26.57
C ASP A 255 1.62 3.38 26.02
N ILE A 256 1.05 4.48 25.50
CA ILE A 256 -0.28 4.48 24.86
C ILE A 256 -0.24 3.70 23.55
N GLY A 257 0.85 3.82 22.78
CA GLY A 257 1.09 3.06 21.57
C GLY A 257 1.21 1.56 21.86
N ASP A 258 1.94 1.18 22.90
CA ASP A 258 2.05 -0.22 23.32
C ASP A 258 0.71 -0.78 23.78
N GLY A 259 -0.09 -0.02 24.53
CA GLY A 259 -1.43 -0.45 24.90
C GLY A 259 -2.30 -0.80 23.69
N LEU A 260 -2.28 0.01 22.61
CA LEU A 260 -2.97 -0.34 21.37
C LEU A 260 -2.36 -1.57 20.70
N ARG A 261 -1.02 -1.64 20.59
CA ARG A 261 -0.31 -2.72 19.90
C ARG A 261 -0.68 -4.11 20.44
N HIS A 262 -0.78 -4.24 21.75
CA HIS A 262 -1.18 -5.50 22.40
C HIS A 262 -2.67 -5.82 22.23
N ARG A 263 -3.49 -4.84 21.88
CA ARG A 263 -4.93 -5.01 21.62
C ARG A 263 -5.25 -5.36 20.17
N ILE A 264 -4.31 -5.20 19.24
CA ILE A 264 -4.53 -5.53 17.83
C ILE A 264 -4.36 -7.04 17.63
N ILE A 265 -5.43 -7.74 17.22
CA ILE A 265 -5.39 -9.18 16.93
C ILE A 265 -4.93 -9.43 15.50
N ASN A 266 -5.48 -8.71 14.53
CA ASN A 266 -5.11 -8.82 13.12
C ASN A 266 -5.29 -7.48 12.42
N VAL A 267 -4.46 -7.23 11.41
CA VAL A 267 -4.69 -6.21 10.39
C VAL A 267 -4.61 -6.90 9.04
N ASP A 268 -5.64 -6.75 8.23
CA ASP A 268 -5.73 -7.35 6.91
C ASP A 268 -6.05 -6.30 5.87
N PHE A 269 -5.28 -6.27 4.79
CA PHE A 269 -5.63 -5.49 3.61
C PHE A 269 -5.03 -6.08 2.35
N ASN A 270 -5.60 -5.75 1.19
CA ASN A 270 -4.94 -6.02 -0.08
C ASN A 270 -4.13 -4.79 -0.50
N ASN A 271 -2.86 -4.96 -0.86
CA ASN A 271 -2.10 -3.89 -1.47
C ASN A 271 -2.55 -3.66 -2.93
N THR A 272 -2.06 -2.59 -3.52
CA THR A 272 -2.27 -2.26 -4.93
C THR A 272 -0.91 -1.97 -5.54
N THR A 273 -0.59 -2.70 -6.61
CA THR A 273 0.59 -2.43 -7.43
C THR A 273 0.16 -2.11 -8.86
N PHE A 274 0.65 -0.99 -9.38
CA PHE A 274 0.43 -0.57 -10.75
C PHE A 274 1.57 -1.05 -11.64
N LEU A 275 1.30 -2.06 -12.44
CA LEU A 275 2.23 -2.51 -13.46
C LEU A 275 1.94 -1.76 -14.76
N ASN A 276 2.84 -0.86 -15.14
CA ASN A 276 2.77 -0.16 -16.41
C ASN A 276 3.43 -1.03 -17.47
N SER A 277 2.72 -1.25 -18.57
CA SER A 277 3.20 -2.11 -19.65
C SER A 277 2.95 -1.45 -20.99
N THR A 278 3.93 -1.58 -21.88
CA THR A 278 3.76 -1.22 -23.28
C THR A 278 3.74 -2.50 -24.11
N VAL A 279 2.66 -2.68 -24.86
CA VAL A 279 2.51 -3.75 -25.82
C VAL A 279 2.83 -3.21 -27.21
N TYR A 280 3.79 -3.84 -27.86
CA TYR A 280 4.16 -3.59 -29.25
C TYR A 280 3.61 -4.69 -30.15
N PHE A 281 2.97 -4.29 -31.24
CA PHE A 281 2.46 -5.17 -32.28
C PHE A 281 3.33 -5.06 -33.52
N CYS A 282 4.21 -6.03 -33.72
CA CYS A 282 4.96 -6.13 -34.97
C CYS A 282 4.13 -6.92 -35.99
N ARG A 283 3.44 -6.21 -36.89
CA ARG A 283 2.76 -6.83 -38.04
C ARG A 283 3.74 -6.98 -39.19
N ILE A 284 4.06 -8.22 -39.51
CA ILE A 284 4.94 -8.62 -40.59
C ILE A 284 4.07 -9.04 -41.77
N GLY A 285 4.09 -8.23 -42.83
CA GLY A 285 3.28 -8.47 -44.02
C GLY A 285 3.69 -9.73 -44.79
N ASN A 286 2.79 -10.21 -45.65
CA ASN A 286 3.02 -11.37 -46.52
C ASN A 286 4.33 -11.29 -47.30
N SER A 287 4.69 -10.13 -47.84
CA SER A 287 5.89 -9.91 -48.67
C SER A 287 7.17 -9.60 -47.88
N GLU A 288 7.10 -9.46 -46.56
CA GLU A 288 8.22 -9.02 -45.72
C GLU A 288 8.91 -10.20 -45.02
N PHE A 289 10.22 -10.07 -44.80
CA PHE A 289 11.05 -11.02 -44.02
C PHE A 289 10.96 -12.50 -44.43
N ASN A 290 10.66 -12.79 -45.70
CA ASN A 290 10.70 -14.15 -46.27
C ASN A 290 12.11 -14.59 -46.69
N TYR A 291 13.15 -14.02 -46.09
CA TYR A 291 14.55 -14.33 -46.37
C TYR A 291 15.33 -14.45 -45.05
N SER A 292 16.44 -15.19 -45.05
CA SER A 292 17.28 -15.41 -43.86
C SER A 292 18.74 -15.11 -44.19
N SER A 293 19.47 -14.56 -43.22
CA SER A 293 20.93 -14.38 -43.25
C SER A 293 21.70 -15.62 -42.80
N ASN A 294 21.02 -16.73 -42.50
CA ASN A 294 21.67 -17.98 -42.13
C ASN A 294 22.59 -18.47 -43.28
N PRO A 295 23.86 -18.84 -43.02
CA PRO A 295 24.79 -19.32 -44.05
C PRO A 295 24.26 -20.48 -44.92
N THR A 296 23.32 -21.27 -44.41
CA THR A 296 22.63 -22.33 -45.20
C THR A 296 21.77 -21.80 -46.36
N TYR A 297 21.47 -20.50 -46.37
CA TYR A 297 20.77 -19.78 -47.45
C TYR A 297 21.70 -19.22 -48.53
N THR A 298 23.02 -19.27 -48.33
CA THR A 298 23.98 -18.65 -49.25
C THR A 298 25.08 -19.63 -49.64
N THR A 299 25.30 -19.83 -50.94
CA THR A 299 26.51 -20.50 -51.45
C THR A 299 27.28 -19.48 -52.30
N GLY A 300 28.52 -19.16 -51.90
CA GLY A 300 29.39 -18.26 -52.68
C GLY A 300 28.77 -16.88 -52.97
N SER A 301 28.25 -16.21 -51.93
CA SER A 301 27.62 -14.88 -52.01
C SER A 301 26.36 -14.78 -52.89
N LYS A 302 25.77 -15.93 -53.27
CA LYS A 302 24.48 -16.02 -53.97
C LYS A 302 23.47 -16.78 -53.12
N LEU A 303 22.21 -16.36 -53.15
CA LEU A 303 21.09 -17.10 -52.53
C LEU A 303 21.04 -18.52 -53.14
N ARG A 304 21.01 -19.55 -52.28
CA ARG A 304 20.88 -20.95 -52.71
C ARG A 304 19.44 -21.19 -53.18
N VAL A 305 19.20 -21.06 -54.49
CA VAL A 305 17.96 -21.52 -55.11
C VAL A 305 17.92 -23.05 -54.95
N LYS A 306 16.82 -23.56 -54.41
CA LYS A 306 16.60 -25.00 -54.28
C LYS A 306 16.61 -25.65 -55.67
N THR A 307 16.67 -26.98 -55.71
CA THR A 307 16.68 -27.81 -56.93
C THR A 307 15.51 -27.59 -57.89
N LYS A 308 14.47 -26.83 -57.53
CA LYS A 308 13.35 -26.39 -58.38
C LYS A 308 13.09 -24.90 -58.17
N GLU A 309 12.91 -24.15 -59.24
CA GLU A 309 12.67 -22.69 -59.21
C GLU A 309 11.31 -22.29 -58.62
N GLU A 310 10.33 -23.20 -58.59
CA GLU A 310 8.97 -22.95 -58.10
C GLU A 310 8.84 -23.01 -56.56
N ASP A 311 9.89 -23.45 -55.86
CA ASP A 311 9.80 -23.80 -54.45
C ASP A 311 9.97 -22.56 -53.55
N THR A 312 8.89 -22.13 -52.89
CA THR A 312 8.90 -20.91 -52.07
C THR A 312 9.85 -21.00 -50.86
N PRO A 313 10.56 -19.92 -50.50
CA PRO A 313 11.47 -19.91 -49.36
C PRO A 313 10.71 -20.04 -48.03
N LEU A 314 11.22 -20.87 -47.12
CA LEU A 314 10.64 -21.14 -45.80
C LEU A 314 11.50 -20.54 -44.69
N THR A 315 11.07 -19.41 -44.15
CA THR A 315 11.76 -18.72 -43.06
C THR A 315 11.08 -18.95 -41.73
N TYR A 316 11.85 -18.91 -40.65
CA TYR A 316 11.33 -19.05 -39.29
C TYR A 316 11.81 -17.87 -38.45
N ILE A 317 10.88 -17.26 -37.72
CA ILE A 317 11.19 -16.21 -36.76
C ILE A 317 11.36 -16.87 -35.40
N THR A 318 12.53 -16.72 -34.80
CA THR A 318 12.88 -17.30 -33.48
C THR A 318 13.11 -16.23 -32.42
N THR A 319 13.47 -15.01 -32.82
CA THR A 319 13.84 -13.94 -31.92
C THR A 319 13.48 -12.60 -32.56
N VAL A 320 13.02 -11.66 -31.73
CA VAL A 320 12.68 -10.29 -32.13
C VAL A 320 13.45 -9.33 -31.22
N GLY A 321 14.15 -8.38 -31.83
CA GLY A 321 14.81 -7.29 -31.11
C GLY A 321 14.04 -5.98 -31.29
N LEU A 322 13.85 -5.24 -30.20
CA LEU A 322 13.34 -3.86 -30.21
C LEU A 322 14.54 -2.91 -30.20
N TYR A 323 14.60 -2.00 -31.16
CA TYR A 323 15.69 -1.03 -31.32
C TYR A 323 15.20 0.41 -31.13
N SER A 324 16.06 1.28 -30.60
CA SER A 324 15.85 2.73 -30.53
C SER A 324 16.00 3.40 -31.90
N GLU A 325 15.71 4.71 -31.99
CA GLU A 325 15.94 5.47 -33.24
C GLU A 325 17.43 5.57 -33.61
N ASP A 326 18.33 5.42 -32.63
CA ASP A 326 19.79 5.41 -32.79
C ASP A 326 20.36 4.00 -33.06
N ASN A 327 19.49 3.01 -33.34
CA ASN A 327 19.83 1.60 -33.53
C ASN A 327 20.44 0.90 -32.31
N GLU A 328 20.16 1.37 -31.09
CA GLU A 328 20.53 0.65 -29.88
C GLU A 328 19.49 -0.41 -29.53
N LEU A 329 19.93 -1.60 -29.14
CA LEU A 329 19.04 -2.70 -28.77
C LEU A 329 18.46 -2.45 -27.37
N LEU A 330 17.14 -2.27 -27.29
CA LEU A 330 16.41 -1.98 -26.06
C LEU A 330 15.87 -3.25 -25.39
N ALA A 331 15.38 -4.20 -26.17
CA ALA A 331 14.80 -5.44 -25.65
C ALA A 331 14.92 -6.58 -26.66
N VAL A 332 14.99 -7.82 -26.16
CA VAL A 332 14.99 -9.04 -26.98
C VAL A 332 13.91 -9.98 -26.46
N ALA A 333 13.05 -10.44 -27.36
CA ALA A 333 12.07 -11.47 -27.09
C ALA A 333 12.40 -12.73 -27.90
N LYS A 334 12.37 -13.90 -27.25
CA LYS A 334 12.49 -15.20 -27.91
C LYS A 334 11.10 -15.82 -28.03
N THR A 335 10.80 -16.42 -29.17
CA THR A 335 9.55 -17.17 -29.34
C THR A 335 9.69 -18.54 -28.68
N SER A 336 8.62 -19.04 -28.07
CA SER A 336 8.60 -20.39 -27.47
C SER A 336 8.81 -21.47 -28.54
N GLU A 337 8.30 -21.23 -29.74
CA GLU A 337 8.48 -22.07 -30.91
C GLU A 337 8.83 -21.20 -32.14
N PRO A 338 9.62 -21.71 -33.10
CA PRO A 338 9.92 -20.97 -34.33
C PRO A 338 8.66 -20.70 -35.16
N ILE A 339 8.30 -19.43 -35.35
CA ILE A 339 7.12 -19.05 -36.12
C ILE A 339 7.43 -19.14 -37.61
N LYS A 340 6.77 -20.05 -38.33
CA LYS A 340 6.91 -20.19 -39.78
C LYS A 340 6.39 -18.95 -40.48
N LYS A 341 7.24 -18.33 -41.30
CA LYS A 341 6.90 -17.21 -42.17
C LYS A 341 6.97 -17.64 -43.64
N SER A 342 5.88 -17.41 -44.37
CA SER A 342 5.75 -17.67 -45.81
C SER A 342 5.13 -16.48 -46.53
N ALA A 343 5.22 -16.46 -47.86
CA ALA A 343 4.62 -15.40 -48.68
C ALA A 343 3.08 -15.38 -48.68
N LEU A 344 2.44 -16.45 -48.19
CA LEU A 344 0.98 -16.61 -48.22
C LEU A 344 0.28 -16.08 -46.98
N GLN A 345 1.01 -15.92 -45.87
CA GLN A 345 0.43 -15.53 -44.59
C GLN A 345 1.23 -14.39 -43.94
N GLU A 346 0.49 -13.48 -43.31
CA GLU A 346 1.06 -12.50 -42.40
C GLU A 346 1.35 -13.12 -41.04
N ALA A 347 2.35 -12.58 -40.35
CA ALA A 347 2.66 -12.93 -38.97
C ALA A 347 2.51 -11.69 -38.10
N ILE A 348 1.86 -11.84 -36.95
CA ILE A 348 1.72 -10.78 -35.97
C ILE A 348 2.42 -11.23 -34.70
N ILE A 349 3.42 -10.47 -34.27
CA ILE A 349 4.15 -10.71 -33.03
C ILE A 349 3.74 -9.65 -32.03
N ARG A 350 3.19 -10.09 -30.90
CA ARG A 350 2.86 -9.25 -29.76
C ARG A 350 3.97 -9.36 -28.73
N VAL A 351 4.67 -8.26 -28.46
CA VAL A 351 5.71 -8.18 -27.43
C VAL A 351 5.21 -7.25 -26.32
N ARG A 352 5.22 -7.74 -25.08
CA ARG A 352 4.88 -6.94 -23.90
C ARG A 352 6.17 -6.59 -23.17
N VAL A 353 6.37 -5.30 -22.90
CA VAL A 353 7.48 -4.78 -22.11
C VAL A 353 6.88 -4.15 -20.85
N ASP A 354 7.12 -4.80 -19.72
CA ASP A 354 6.77 -4.29 -18.40
C ASP A 354 7.90 -3.38 -17.90
N HIS A 355 7.56 -2.23 -17.32
CA HIS A 355 8.53 -1.22 -16.85
C HIS A 355 8.04 -0.49 -15.61
#